data_AF-A0A1J4RUG2-F1
#
_entry.id   AF-A0A1J4RUG2-F1
#
_cell.length_a   1.000
_cell.length_b   1.000
_cell.length_c   1.000
_cell.angle_alpha   90.00
_cell.angle_beta   90.00
_cell.angle_gamma   90.00
#
_symmetry.space_group_name_H-M   'P 1'
#
loop_
_entity.id
_entity.type
_entity.pdbx_description
1 polymer ?
#
loop_
_entity_poly.entity_id
_entity_poly.type
_entity_poly.pdbx_seq_one_letter_code
_entity_poly.pdbx_strand_id
1 'polypeptide(L)'
;MPTFWKVFIAVIVTAGIVGGGGWWYMSKKATDEKSKLQVQIDDLNKQISELKAASLTSTSTTDETTDWKIYTNDKYGFSLTLNDKWKNYKVFNRKDINDSLSENTEDEFQLCLPSIDERPFDPKSYACPIAILIYEKSAYEKEWDESETTGNISSASVGTKLGEKNNKVFVSNYLWINEPSDLKDIDSKELKNILSTFQFTK
;
A
#
# COMPACT_ATOMS: atom_id res chain seq x y z
N MET A 1 -49.28 -50.17 -26.87
CA MET A 1 -48.60 -49.20 -25.97
C MET A 1 -49.27 -47.84 -26.15
N PRO A 2 -49.84 -47.22 -25.10
CA PRO A 2 -50.59 -45.97 -25.22
C PRO A 2 -49.69 -44.84 -25.71
N THR A 3 -50.24 -43.98 -26.58
CA THR A 3 -49.52 -42.88 -27.25
C THR A 3 -48.79 -41.96 -26.28
N PHE A 4 -49.35 -41.77 -25.09
CA PHE A 4 -48.77 -41.00 -23.98
C PHE A 4 -47.37 -41.48 -23.56
N TRP A 5 -47.17 -42.79 -23.41
CA TRP A 5 -45.88 -43.36 -22.98
C TRP A 5 -44.77 -43.16 -24.01
N LYS A 6 -45.11 -43.14 -25.31
CA LYS A 6 -44.14 -42.86 -26.38
C LYS A 6 -43.68 -41.41 -26.36
N VAL A 7 -44.60 -40.46 -26.13
CA VAL A 7 -44.28 -39.02 -26.04
C VAL A 7 -43.44 -38.72 -24.79
N PHE A 8 -43.77 -39.33 -23.66
CA PHE A 8 -43.03 -39.14 -22.41
C PHE A 8 -41.56 -39.58 -22.51
N ILE A 9 -41.31 -40.77 -23.09
CA ILE A 9 -39.94 -41.27 -23.29
C ILE A 9 -39.15 -40.35 -24.24
N ALA A 10 -39.78 -39.87 -25.32
CA ALA A 10 -39.12 -38.97 -26.27
C ALA A 10 -38.64 -37.67 -25.60
N VAL A 11 -39.46 -37.08 -24.73
CA VAL A 11 -39.10 -35.84 -24.01
C VAL A 11 -37.93 -36.07 -23.05
N ILE A 12 -37.93 -37.17 -22.29
CA ILE A 12 -36.83 -37.49 -21.35
C ILE A 12 -35.52 -37.73 -22.08
N VAL A 13 -35.54 -38.47 -23.20
CA VAL A 13 -34.33 -38.71 -24.00
C VAL A 13 -33.77 -37.41 -24.55
N THR A 14 -34.64 -36.51 -25.05
CA THR A 14 -34.21 -35.22 -25.59
C THR A 14 -33.63 -34.31 -24.49
N ALA A 15 -34.26 -34.25 -23.32
CA ALA A 15 -33.75 -33.50 -22.17
C ALA A 15 -32.41 -34.05 -21.65
N GLY A 16 -32.25 -35.38 -21.64
CA GLY A 16 -31.00 -36.04 -21.25
C GLY A 16 -29.84 -35.72 -22.18
N ILE A 17 -30.06 -35.69 -23.49
CA ILE A 17 -29.03 -35.35 -24.49
C ILE A 17 -28.60 -33.89 -24.35
N VAL A 18 -29.56 -32.97 -24.25
CA VAL A 18 -29.26 -31.53 -24.13
C VAL A 18 -28.59 -31.20 -22.79
N GLY A 19 -29.06 -31.79 -21.69
CA GLY A 19 -28.47 -31.60 -20.36
C GLY A 19 -27.06 -32.18 -20.24
N GLY A 20 -26.84 -33.40 -20.73
CA GLY A 20 -25.53 -34.06 -20.68
C GLY A 20 -24.47 -33.36 -21.54
N GLY A 21 -24.84 -32.94 -22.75
CA GLY A 21 -23.94 -32.22 -23.66
C GLY A 21 -23.51 -30.85 -23.11
N GLY A 22 -24.45 -30.10 -22.53
CA GLY A 22 -24.17 -28.79 -21.92
C GLY A 22 -23.23 -28.89 -20.72
N TRP A 23 -23.44 -29.88 -19.84
CA TRP A 23 -22.59 -30.08 -18.67
C TRP A 23 -21.16 -30.48 -19.03
N TRP A 24 -20.98 -31.39 -19.99
CA TRP A 24 -19.66 -31.82 -20.46
C TRP A 24 -18.86 -30.66 -21.07
N TYR A 25 -19.51 -29.82 -21.89
CA TYR A 25 -18.85 -28.67 -22.51
C TYR A 25 -18.38 -27.64 -21.48
N MET A 26 -19.21 -27.31 -20.48
CA MET A 26 -18.81 -26.39 -19.40
C MET A 26 -17.69 -26.96 -18.53
N SER A 27 -17.74 -28.25 -18.21
CA SER A 27 -16.71 -28.91 -17.39
C SER A 27 -15.34 -28.90 -18.07
N LYS A 28 -15.30 -29.11 -19.39
CA LYS A 28 -14.06 -29.04 -20.18
C LYS A 28 -13.46 -27.64 -20.17
N LYS A 29 -14.28 -26.61 -20.42
CA LYS A 29 -13.83 -25.22 -20.46
C LYS A 29 -13.28 -24.74 -19.10
N ALA A 30 -13.95 -25.11 -18.00
CA ALA A 30 -13.49 -24.76 -16.65
C ALA A 30 -12.14 -25.42 -16.30
N THR A 31 -11.87 -26.61 -16.84
CA THR A 31 -10.60 -27.32 -16.61
C THR A 31 -9.46 -26.70 -17.42
N ASP A 32 -9.72 -26.34 -18.69
CA ASP A 32 -8.75 -25.69 -19.57
C ASP A 32 -8.33 -24.31 -19.03
N GLU A 33 -9.27 -23.53 -18.48
CA GLU A 33 -8.99 -22.22 -17.87
C GLU A 33 -8.15 -22.36 -16.58
N LYS A 34 -8.45 -23.35 -15.73
CA LYS A 34 -7.63 -23.63 -14.54
C LYS A 34 -6.20 -24.01 -14.90
N SER A 35 -5.99 -24.81 -15.94
CA SER A 35 -4.65 -25.19 -16.38
C SER A 35 -3.83 -23.97 -16.85
N LYS A 36 -4.45 -23.03 -17.57
CA LYS A 36 -3.75 -21.82 -18.03
C LYS A 36 -3.37 -20.90 -16.88
N LEU A 37 -4.25 -20.73 -15.89
CA LEU A 37 -3.99 -19.92 -14.71
C LEU A 37 -2.84 -20.51 -13.87
N GLN A 38 -2.78 -21.83 -13.72
CA GLN A 38 -1.69 -22.49 -12.99
C GLN A 38 -0.33 -22.22 -13.65
N VAL A 39 -0.25 -22.30 -14.99
CA VAL A 39 0.99 -22.01 -15.74
C VAL A 39 1.46 -20.56 -15.52
N GLN A 40 0.55 -19.59 -15.44
CA GLN A 40 0.91 -18.20 -15.16
C GLN A 40 1.44 -18.00 -13.73
N ILE A 41 0.84 -18.68 -12.75
CA ILE A 41 1.30 -18.64 -11.35
C ILE A 41 2.71 -19.21 -11.23
N ASP A 42 2.99 -20.32 -11.90
CA ASP A 42 4.30 -20.97 -11.87
C ASP A 42 5.38 -20.09 -12.52
N ASP A 43 5.06 -19.39 -13.62
CA ASP A 43 5.98 -18.46 -14.28
C ASP A 43 6.31 -17.23 -13.41
N LEU A 44 5.30 -16.64 -12.77
CA LEU A 44 5.49 -15.51 -11.84
C LEU A 44 6.37 -15.89 -10.65
N ASN A 45 6.13 -17.07 -10.04
CA ASN A 45 6.95 -17.55 -8.93
C ASN A 45 8.41 -17.77 -9.34
N LYS A 46 8.64 -18.24 -10.57
CA LYS A 46 9.99 -18.41 -11.11
C LYS A 46 10.71 -17.06 -11.25
N GLN A 47 10.06 -16.04 -11.81
CA GLN A 47 10.64 -14.70 -11.95
C GLN A 47 10.99 -14.06 -10.59
N ILE A 48 10.12 -14.25 -9.58
CA ILE A 48 10.38 -13.77 -8.21
C ILE A 48 11.63 -14.44 -7.60
N SER A 49 11.82 -15.73 -7.85
CA SER A 49 12.99 -16.48 -7.37
C SER A 49 14.29 -15.97 -8.02
N GLU A 50 14.28 -15.71 -9.33
CA GLU A 50 15.43 -15.19 -10.08
C GLU A 50 15.82 -13.77 -9.63
N LEU A 51 14.84 -12.88 -9.39
CA LEU A 51 15.08 -11.53 -8.88
C LEU A 51 15.66 -11.52 -7.46
N LYS A 52 15.19 -12.43 -6.58
CA LYS A 52 15.75 -12.58 -5.23
C LYS A 52 17.21 -13.05 -5.25
N ALA A 53 17.57 -13.93 -6.18
CA ALA A 53 18.94 -14.40 -6.32
C ALA A 53 19.88 -13.31 -6.88
N ALA A 54 19.39 -12.47 -7.81
CA ALA A 54 20.17 -11.36 -8.37
C ALA A 54 20.44 -10.22 -7.36
N SER A 55 19.58 -10.04 -6.36
CA SER A 55 19.74 -9.01 -5.32
C SER A 55 20.86 -9.29 -4.30
N LEU A 56 21.48 -10.47 -4.30
CA LEU A 56 22.50 -10.87 -3.30
C LEU A 56 23.95 -10.67 -3.77
N THR A 57 24.17 -10.05 -4.92
CA THR A 57 25.53 -9.84 -5.47
C THR A 57 25.76 -8.38 -5.82
N SER A 58 25.99 -7.53 -4.80
CA SER A 58 26.48 -6.17 -5.00
C SER A 58 27.62 -5.84 -4.01
N THR A 59 28.73 -5.47 -4.61
CA THR A 59 30.05 -5.11 -4.09
C THR A 59 30.02 -4.05 -3.00
N SER A 60 30.78 -4.28 -1.91
CA SER A 60 30.88 -3.38 -0.77
C SER A 60 31.56 -2.06 -1.12
N THR A 61 30.79 -0.98 -1.03
CA THR A 61 31.29 0.38 -0.83
C THR A 61 31.01 0.69 0.63
N THR A 62 31.98 1.21 1.37
CA THR A 62 31.83 1.51 2.81
C THR A 62 30.64 2.45 3.01
N ASP A 63 29.56 1.90 3.59
CA ASP A 63 28.25 2.52 3.69
C ASP A 63 28.15 3.29 5.01
N GLU A 64 27.99 4.61 4.95
CA GLU A 64 27.72 5.49 6.11
C GLU A 64 26.36 5.19 6.80
N THR A 65 25.69 4.11 6.38
CA THR A 65 24.38 3.63 6.84
C THR A 65 24.46 2.47 7.83
N THR A 66 25.66 2.14 8.33
CA THR A 66 25.90 0.94 9.17
C THR A 66 25.07 0.93 10.47
N ASP A 67 24.62 2.09 10.95
CA ASP A 67 23.79 2.23 12.16
C ASP A 67 22.29 2.50 11.86
N TRP A 68 21.88 2.47 10.58
CA TRP A 68 20.51 2.77 10.19
C TRP A 68 19.53 1.67 10.61
N LYS A 69 18.40 2.08 11.16
CA LYS A 69 17.31 1.19 11.61
C LYS A 69 16.17 1.22 10.61
N ILE A 70 15.60 0.04 10.34
CA ILE A 70 14.47 -0.09 9.42
C ILE A 70 13.17 -0.05 10.23
N TYR A 71 12.36 0.99 10.01
CA TYR A 71 10.96 0.97 10.40
C TYR A 71 10.17 0.17 9.37
N THR A 72 9.37 -0.80 9.82
CA THR A 72 8.48 -1.57 8.96
C THR A 72 7.04 -1.46 9.46
N ASN A 73 6.12 -1.23 8.52
CA ASN A 73 4.69 -1.29 8.78
C ASN A 73 4.12 -2.53 8.09
N ASP A 74 3.91 -3.60 8.86
CA ASP A 74 3.42 -4.88 8.33
C ASP A 74 1.97 -4.81 7.84
N LYS A 75 1.15 -3.93 8.43
CA LYS A 75 -0.26 -3.76 8.04
C LYS A 75 -0.40 -3.31 6.59
N TYR A 76 0.45 -2.36 6.17
CA TYR A 76 0.40 -1.77 4.84
C TYR A 76 1.55 -2.19 3.91
N GLY A 77 2.46 -3.03 4.40
CA GLY A 77 3.53 -3.60 3.59
C GLY A 77 4.49 -2.55 3.04
N PHE A 78 5.01 -1.68 3.91
CA PHE A 78 6.07 -0.74 3.56
C PHE A 78 7.13 -0.64 4.65
N SER A 79 8.28 -0.07 4.29
CA SER A 79 9.37 0.23 5.23
C SER A 79 10.05 1.56 4.90
N LEU A 80 10.71 2.13 5.90
CA LEU A 80 11.56 3.30 5.84
C LEU A 80 12.87 3.01 6.56
N THR A 81 13.96 3.57 6.08
CA THR A 81 15.25 3.49 6.74
C THR A 81 15.52 4.81 7.46
N LEU A 82 15.81 4.71 8.75
CA LEU A 82 16.00 5.83 9.67
C LEU A 82 17.44 5.84 10.15
N ASN A 83 18.07 7.01 10.20
CA ASN A 83 19.44 7.14 10.71
C ASN A 83 19.47 7.35 12.24
N ASP A 84 20.68 7.51 12.78
CA ASP A 84 20.90 7.63 14.23
C ASP A 84 20.25 8.84 14.88
N LYS A 85 20.02 9.93 14.13
CA LYS A 85 19.32 11.10 14.66
C LYS A 85 17.87 10.77 15.03
N TRP A 86 17.34 9.68 14.48
CA TRP A 86 16.01 9.17 14.80
C TRP A 86 16.00 8.19 15.96
N LYS A 87 17.03 8.19 16.81
CA LYS A 87 17.05 7.41 18.04
C LYS A 87 15.85 7.78 18.93
N ASN A 88 15.19 6.76 19.46
CA ASN A 88 13.99 6.88 20.31
C ASN A 88 12.76 7.49 19.63
N TYR A 89 12.71 7.50 18.29
CA TYR A 89 11.48 7.84 17.59
C TYR A 89 10.32 6.95 18.04
N LYS A 90 9.11 7.49 17.94
CA LYS A 90 7.86 6.76 18.10
C LYS A 90 7.01 6.92 16.86
N VAL A 91 6.15 5.93 16.64
CA VAL A 91 5.13 6.01 15.60
C VAL A 91 3.78 6.12 16.26
N PHE A 92 2.99 7.07 15.80
CA PHE A 92 1.62 7.25 16.23
C PHE A 92 0.70 7.08 15.02
N ASN A 93 -0.44 6.41 15.20
CA ASN A 93 -1.54 6.53 14.26
C ASN A 93 -2.37 7.73 14.70
N ARG A 94 -2.61 8.67 13.80
CA ARG A 94 -3.33 9.91 14.14
C ARG A 94 -4.75 9.66 14.64
N LYS A 95 -5.42 8.59 14.18
CA LYS A 95 -6.75 8.19 14.70
C LYS A 95 -6.73 7.91 16.20
N ASP A 96 -5.60 7.45 16.73
CA ASP A 96 -5.46 7.15 18.16
C ASP A 96 -5.28 8.42 19.00
N ILE A 97 -4.88 9.53 18.37
CA ILE A 97 -4.60 10.82 19.02
C ILE A 97 -5.82 11.76 18.89
N ASN A 98 -6.41 11.81 17.71
CA ASN A 98 -7.50 12.72 17.38
C ASN A 98 -8.42 12.07 16.34
N ASP A 99 -9.72 12.08 16.61
CA ASP A 99 -10.74 11.46 15.75
C ASP A 99 -10.99 12.25 14.44
N SER A 100 -10.42 13.45 14.32
CA SER A 100 -10.51 14.29 13.12
C SER A 100 -9.38 13.97 12.13
N LEU A 101 -9.51 12.85 11.42
CA LEU A 101 -8.84 12.67 10.12
C LEU A 101 -9.66 13.31 9.00
N SER A 102 -9.00 13.62 7.88
CA SER A 102 -9.71 13.84 6.62
C SER A 102 -10.57 12.62 6.32
N GLU A 103 -11.84 12.83 5.94
CA GLU A 103 -12.79 11.75 5.62
C GLU A 103 -12.26 10.79 4.53
N ASN A 104 -11.28 11.23 3.74
CA ASN A 104 -10.73 10.50 2.61
C ASN A 104 -9.44 9.75 2.93
N THR A 105 -8.83 9.96 4.11
CA THR A 105 -7.59 9.30 4.51
C THR A 105 -7.91 8.03 5.28
N GLU A 106 -7.40 6.89 4.80
CA GLU A 106 -7.62 5.62 5.47
C GLU A 106 -6.84 5.49 6.77
N ASP A 107 -5.59 5.92 6.82
CA ASP A 107 -4.77 5.93 8.03
C ASP A 107 -3.65 6.97 7.83
N GLU A 108 -3.19 7.56 8.93
CA GLU A 108 -2.04 8.47 8.96
C GLU A 108 -1.06 8.00 10.03
N PHE A 109 0.15 7.67 9.62
CA PHE A 109 1.25 7.28 10.51
C PHE A 109 2.23 8.44 10.65
N GLN A 110 2.36 8.95 11.87
CA GLN A 110 3.28 10.02 12.22
C GLN A 110 4.52 9.43 12.88
N LEU A 111 5.69 9.65 12.30
CA LEU A 111 6.96 9.31 12.91
C LEU A 111 7.45 10.55 13.67
N CYS A 112 7.56 10.43 14.98
CA CYS A 112 7.79 11.55 15.88
C CYS A 112 9.04 11.34 16.74
N LEU A 113 9.74 12.44 16.99
CA LEU A 113 10.92 12.49 17.86
C LEU A 113 10.56 13.15 19.19
N PRO A 114 11.18 12.72 20.31
CA PRO A 114 11.06 13.46 21.56
C PRO A 114 11.46 14.92 21.36
N SER A 115 10.65 15.84 21.90
CA SER A 115 10.87 17.28 21.79
C SER A 115 10.57 17.93 23.14
N ILE A 116 11.41 18.89 23.54
CA ILE A 116 11.13 19.74 24.71
C ILE A 116 10.08 20.81 24.39
N ASP A 117 9.95 21.17 23.11
CA ASP A 117 8.97 22.15 22.67
C ASP A 117 7.61 21.48 22.52
N GLU A 118 6.64 21.93 23.32
CA GLU A 118 5.25 21.49 23.21
C GLU A 118 4.57 22.14 22.00
N ARG A 119 3.74 21.35 21.31
CA ARG A 119 3.08 21.78 20.08
C ARG A 119 1.59 21.49 20.09
N PRO A 120 0.78 22.37 19.51
CA PRO A 120 -0.60 22.02 19.23
C PRO A 120 -0.61 20.88 18.22
N PHE A 121 -1.47 19.88 18.46
CA PHE A 121 -1.72 18.70 17.60
C PHE A 121 -0.70 17.57 17.62
N ASP A 122 0.49 17.77 18.19
CA ASP A 122 1.44 16.67 18.42
C ASP A 122 1.17 15.95 19.75
N PRO A 123 1.54 14.66 19.88
CA PRO A 123 1.59 14.00 21.17
C PRO A 123 2.47 14.76 22.15
N LYS A 124 2.06 14.81 23.42
CA LYS A 124 2.81 15.54 24.45
C LYS A 124 4.28 15.08 24.49
N SER A 125 5.19 16.06 24.40
CA SER A 125 6.65 15.86 24.38
C SER A 125 7.21 15.19 23.12
N TYR A 126 6.49 15.25 22.00
CA TYR A 126 6.98 14.82 20.70
C TYR A 126 6.76 15.91 19.64
N ALA A 127 7.60 15.89 18.62
CA ALA A 127 7.39 16.61 17.37
C ALA A 127 7.35 15.60 16.23
N CYS A 128 6.39 15.74 15.32
CA CYS A 128 6.09 14.74 14.28
C CYS A 128 6.50 15.24 12.89
N PRO A 129 7.80 15.17 12.53
CA PRO A 129 8.32 15.72 11.28
C PRO A 129 7.84 15.03 10.00
N ILE A 130 7.50 13.75 10.09
CA ILE A 130 7.08 12.92 8.96
C ILE A 130 5.70 12.35 9.24
N ALA A 131 4.75 12.58 8.34
CA ALA A 131 3.50 11.84 8.28
C ALA A 131 3.40 11.07 6.96
N ILE A 132 3.01 9.80 7.06
CA ILE A 132 2.66 8.95 5.92
C ILE A 132 1.16 8.76 5.92
N LEU A 133 0.50 9.32 4.92
CA LEU A 133 -0.93 9.21 4.70
C LEU A 133 -1.18 8.11 3.68
N ILE A 134 -2.22 7.32 3.94
CA ILE A 134 -2.64 6.23 3.08
C ILE A 134 -4.06 6.53 2.61
N TYR A 135 -4.23 6.55 1.30
CA TYR A 135 -5.50 6.81 0.65
C TYR A 135 -5.96 5.61 -0.15
N GLU A 136 -7.26 5.41 -0.26
CA GLU A 136 -7.82 4.69 -1.40
C GLU A 136 -7.46 5.45 -2.68
N LYS A 137 -7.06 4.72 -3.72
CA LYS A 137 -6.62 5.33 -4.99
C LYS A 137 -7.66 6.27 -5.57
N SER A 138 -8.93 5.85 -5.59
CA SER A 138 -10.02 6.67 -6.11
C SER A 138 -10.26 7.95 -5.29
N ALA A 139 -10.03 7.90 -3.98
CA ALA A 139 -10.16 9.07 -3.12
C ALA A 139 -9.00 10.05 -3.36
N TYR A 140 -7.77 9.52 -3.48
CA TYR A 140 -6.58 10.32 -3.82
C TYR A 140 -6.72 11.01 -5.19
N GLU A 141 -7.16 10.29 -6.23
CA GLU A 141 -7.33 10.84 -7.57
C GLU A 141 -8.38 11.96 -7.58
N LYS A 142 -9.50 11.76 -6.87
CA LYS A 142 -10.52 12.80 -6.72
C LYS A 142 -9.97 14.06 -6.02
N GLU A 143 -9.25 13.88 -4.92
CA GLU A 143 -8.65 15.00 -4.17
C GLU A 143 -7.58 15.73 -5.00
N TRP A 144 -6.80 14.97 -5.77
CA TRP A 144 -5.82 15.51 -6.72
C TRP A 144 -6.49 16.37 -7.79
N ASP A 145 -7.51 15.85 -8.46
CA ASP A 145 -8.24 16.56 -9.53
C ASP A 145 -8.94 17.83 -9.01
N GLU A 146 -9.53 17.78 -7.81
CA GLU A 146 -10.13 18.95 -7.15
C GLU A 146 -9.08 20.03 -6.82
N SER A 147 -7.87 19.61 -6.44
CA SER A 147 -6.76 20.54 -6.16
C SER A 147 -6.26 21.26 -7.42
N GLU A 148 -6.21 20.56 -8.56
CA GLU A 148 -5.81 21.15 -9.85
C GLU A 148 -6.86 22.13 -10.38
N THR A 149 -8.14 21.78 -10.26
CA THR A 149 -9.24 22.58 -10.83
C THR A 149 -9.53 23.86 -10.07
N THR A 150 -9.43 23.85 -8.74
CA THR A 150 -9.73 25.03 -7.92
C THR A 150 -8.57 26.02 -7.85
N GLY A 151 -7.35 25.57 -8.21
CA GLY A 151 -6.11 26.31 -7.94
C GLY A 151 -5.85 26.56 -6.45
N ASN A 152 -6.72 26.04 -5.59
CA ASN A 152 -6.66 26.17 -4.14
C ASN A 152 -5.96 24.92 -3.62
N ILE A 153 -4.70 24.77 -4.03
CA ILE A 153 -3.81 23.80 -3.44
C ILE A 153 -3.50 24.35 -2.05
N SER A 154 -4.35 24.08 -1.06
CA SER A 154 -3.84 24.11 0.30
C SER A 154 -2.74 23.06 0.31
N SER A 155 -1.50 23.52 0.33
CA SER A 155 -0.27 22.72 0.28
C SER A 155 -0.16 21.66 1.37
N ALA A 156 -1.13 21.61 2.28
CA ALA A 156 -1.32 20.57 3.29
C ALA A 156 -2.06 19.32 2.77
N SER A 157 -2.81 19.38 1.67
CA SER A 157 -3.76 18.32 1.30
C SER A 157 -3.16 17.21 0.45
N VAL A 158 -2.21 17.52 -0.43
CA VAL A 158 -1.65 16.54 -1.36
C VAL A 158 -0.14 16.56 -1.27
N GLY A 159 0.36 15.82 -0.28
CA GLY A 159 1.80 15.66 -0.05
C GLY A 159 2.55 15.04 -1.21
N THR A 160 3.80 14.65 -0.96
CA THR A 160 4.62 13.97 -1.97
C THR A 160 4.17 12.51 -2.09
N LYS A 161 3.71 12.09 -3.29
CA LYS A 161 3.41 10.68 -3.56
C LYS A 161 4.69 9.84 -3.42
N LEU A 162 4.67 8.90 -2.48
CA LEU A 162 5.76 7.97 -2.21
C LEU A 162 5.65 6.71 -3.06
N GLY A 163 4.43 6.26 -3.32
CA GLY A 163 4.18 5.05 -4.10
C GLY A 163 2.70 4.67 -4.16
N GLU A 164 2.42 3.60 -4.88
CA GLU A 164 1.07 3.04 -5.01
C GLU A 164 1.13 1.52 -5.01
N LYS A 165 0.24 0.87 -4.27
CA LYS A 165 0.17 -0.59 -4.16
C LYS A 165 -1.22 -1.03 -3.70
N ASN A 166 -1.76 -2.12 -4.28
CA ASN A 166 -3.04 -2.72 -3.86
C ASN A 166 -4.21 -1.72 -3.77
N ASN A 167 -4.38 -0.87 -4.80
CA ASN A 167 -5.38 0.20 -4.82
C ASN A 167 -5.20 1.28 -3.74
N LYS A 168 -4.03 1.36 -3.10
CA LYS A 168 -3.72 2.40 -2.13
C LYS A 168 -2.62 3.32 -2.66
N VAL A 169 -2.74 4.61 -2.36
CA VAL A 169 -1.72 5.62 -2.62
C VAL A 169 -1.10 6.06 -1.31
N PHE A 170 0.23 6.07 -1.27
CA PHE A 170 1.04 6.45 -0.12
C PHE A 170 1.61 7.83 -0.38
N VAL A 171 1.37 8.74 0.56
CA VAL A 171 1.73 10.15 0.44
C VAL A 171 2.47 10.57 1.70
N SER A 172 3.56 11.31 1.57
CA SER A 172 4.23 11.93 2.71
C SER A 172 3.90 13.40 2.81
N ASN A 173 3.54 13.85 4.01
CA ASN A 173 3.49 15.27 4.37
C ASN A 173 4.67 15.64 5.25
N TYR A 174 5.32 16.74 4.90
CA TYR A 174 6.31 17.39 5.76
C TYR A 174 5.56 18.35 6.67
N LEU A 175 5.58 18.09 7.99
CA LEU A 175 4.74 18.82 8.95
C LEU A 175 5.45 19.95 9.70
N TRP A 176 6.63 20.37 9.24
CA TRP A 176 7.37 21.46 9.86
C TRP A 176 6.76 22.82 9.53
N ILE A 177 5.66 23.17 10.21
CA ILE A 177 5.11 24.54 10.19
C ILE A 177 5.96 25.44 11.12
N ASN A 178 6.44 24.89 12.23
CA ASN A 178 7.41 25.51 13.13
C ASN A 178 8.47 24.45 13.46
N GLU A 179 9.73 24.82 13.71
CA GLU A 179 10.82 23.87 14.00
C GLU A 179 11.14 23.80 15.50
N PRO A 180 11.14 22.63 16.22
CA PRO A 180 11.56 22.65 17.60
C PRO A 180 12.99 23.12 17.68
N SER A 181 13.23 23.93 18.69
CA SER A 181 14.53 24.49 19.00
C SER A 181 15.59 23.42 19.26
N ASP A 182 15.18 22.22 19.69
CA ASP A 182 16.01 21.06 20.00
C ASP A 182 16.17 20.05 18.86
N LEU A 183 15.45 20.22 17.74
CA LEU A 183 15.51 19.32 16.57
C LEU A 183 15.99 20.02 15.30
N LYS A 184 16.79 21.08 15.44
CA LYS A 184 17.30 21.91 14.31
C LYS A 184 18.23 21.19 13.34
N ASP A 185 18.72 20.02 13.73
CA ASP A 185 19.57 19.15 12.93
C ASP A 185 18.76 18.17 12.05
N ILE A 186 17.43 18.15 12.22
CA ILE A 186 16.46 17.42 11.40
C ILE A 186 15.89 18.36 10.34
N ASP A 187 16.73 18.73 9.37
CA ASP A 187 16.34 19.66 8.31
C ASP A 187 15.52 19.01 7.19
N SER A 188 15.01 19.83 6.26
CA SER A 188 14.23 19.33 5.12
C SER A 188 14.99 18.37 4.20
N LYS A 189 16.34 18.42 4.17
CA LYS A 189 17.17 17.53 3.36
C LYS A 189 17.25 16.15 4.00
N GLU A 190 17.44 16.10 5.31
CA GLU A 190 17.39 14.89 6.13
C GLU A 190 16.05 14.16 5.95
N LEU A 191 14.94 14.87 6.06
CA LEU A 191 13.60 14.29 5.90
C LEU A 191 13.38 13.72 4.49
N LYS A 192 13.83 14.44 3.45
CA LYS A 192 13.79 13.97 2.06
C LYS A 192 14.62 12.72 1.86
N ASN A 193 15.81 12.65 2.48
CA ASN A 193 16.67 11.48 2.42
C ASN A 193 16.01 10.27 3.07
N ILE A 194 15.35 10.44 4.21
CA ILE A 194 14.61 9.34 4.84
C ILE A 194 13.45 8.89 3.96
N LEU A 195 12.65 9.83 3.46
CA LEU A 195 11.49 9.50 2.63
C LEU A 195 11.87 8.86 1.28
N SER A 196 13.06 9.15 0.74
CA SER A 196 13.55 8.47 -0.46
C SER A 196 13.91 7.00 -0.23
N THR A 197 14.07 6.57 1.03
CA THR A 197 14.23 5.16 1.39
C THR A 197 12.89 4.41 1.51
N PHE A 198 11.76 5.08 1.26
CA PHE A 198 10.45 4.45 1.26
C PHE A 198 10.42 3.32 0.23
N GLN A 199 10.06 2.12 0.69
CA GLN A 199 9.92 0.96 -0.17
C GLN A 199 8.80 0.06 0.31
N PHE A 200 8.11 -0.57 -0.63
CA PHE A 200 7.12 -1.59 -0.30
C PHE A 200 7.79 -2.87 0.16
N THR A 201 7.30 -3.45 1.24
CA THR A 201 7.66 -4.78 1.70
C THR A 201 6.67 -5.78 1.10
N LYS A 202 7.19 -6.82 0.42
CA LYS A 202 6.47 -7.92 -0.26
C LYS A 202 5.51 -7.52 -1.36
#